data_AF-A0A847PUE5-F1
#
_entry.id   AF-A0A847PUE5-F1
#
_cell.length_a   1.000
_cell.length_b   1.000
_cell.length_c   1.000
_cell.angle_alpha   90.00
_cell.angle_beta   90.00
_cell.angle_gamma   90.00
#
_symmetry.space_group_name_H-M   'P 1'
#
loop_
_entity.id
_entity.type
_entity.pdbx_description
1 polymer ?
#
loop_
_entity_poly.entity_id
_entity_poly.type
_entity_poly.pdbx_seq_one_letter_code
_entity_poly.pdbx_strand_id
1 'polypeptide(L)'
;MDLTDIVLEYDDVVSAISVLEKRREELRTRILDVLAEKDIDVLRIGDVELRRQKVEWKLWRINRLKSYLMMKDLWDIVESVDRRILSRLIEKGILTEEELKGTYDIETRYSLHVSRV
;
A
#
# COMPACT_ATOMS: atom_id res chain seq x y z
N MET A 1 26.42 30.01 16.24
CA MET A 1 25.48 29.34 15.33
C MET A 1 24.27 30.24 15.23
N ASP A 2 24.10 30.87 14.08
CA ASP A 2 22.95 31.72 13.82
C ASP A 2 21.82 30.92 13.14
N LEU A 3 20.68 31.57 12.87
CA LEU A 3 19.54 30.91 12.24
C LEU A 3 19.86 30.35 10.85
N THR A 4 20.79 30.98 10.12
CA THR A 4 21.21 30.55 8.79
C THR A 4 21.97 29.23 8.88
N ASP A 5 22.90 29.12 9.83
CA ASP A 5 23.65 27.89 10.08
C ASP A 5 22.69 26.71 10.38
N ILE A 6 21.67 26.93 11.20
CA ILE A 6 20.67 25.91 11.58
C ILE A 6 19.84 25.46 10.37
N VAL A 7 19.42 26.40 9.52
CA VAL A 7 18.61 26.10 8.33
C VAL A 7 19.39 25.29 7.31
N LEU A 8 20.68 25.59 7.13
CA LEU A 8 21.56 24.83 6.23
C LEU A 8 21.79 23.41 6.75
N GLU A 9 22.06 23.24 8.04
CA GLU A 9 22.21 21.91 8.65
C GLU A 9 20.92 21.08 8.51
N TYR A 10 19.75 21.70 8.68
CA TYR A 10 18.46 21.04 8.47
C TYR A 10 18.28 20.56 7.02
N ASP A 11 18.62 21.41 6.03
CA ASP A 11 18.52 21.05 4.61
C ASP A 11 19.46 19.89 4.24
N ASP A 12 20.69 19.89 4.79
CA ASP A 12 21.65 18.80 4.62
C ASP A 12 21.10 17.48 5.19
N VAL A 13 20.47 17.52 6.37
CA VAL A 13 19.83 16.35 6.98
C VAL A 13 18.66 15.86 6.13
N VAL A 14 17.78 16.75 5.65
CA VAL A 14 16.66 16.38 4.76
C VAL A 14 17.18 15.72 3.48
N SER A 15 18.23 16.27 2.89
CA SER A 15 18.88 15.72 1.70
C SER A 15 19.45 14.33 1.96
N ALA A 16 20.15 14.14 3.08
CA ALA A 16 20.68 12.83 3.48
C ALA A 16 19.56 11.80 3.71
N ILE A 17 18.45 12.20 4.36
CA ILE A 17 17.27 11.35 4.55
C ILE A 17 16.72 10.93 3.18
N SER A 18 16.53 11.85 2.25
CA SER A 18 16.00 11.56 0.91
C SER A 18 16.83 10.50 0.16
N VAL A 19 18.16 10.59 0.23
CA VAL A 19 19.07 9.58 -0.36
C VAL A 19 18.87 8.21 0.30
N LEU A 20 18.77 8.16 1.64
CA LEU A 20 18.55 6.92 2.37
C LEU A 20 17.18 6.31 2.08
N GLU A 21 16.14 7.12 1.92
CA GLU A 21 14.79 6.66 1.56
C GLU A 21 14.75 6.06 0.16
N LYS A 22 15.41 6.71 -0.81
CA LYS A 22 15.56 6.14 -2.16
C LYS A 22 16.27 4.80 -2.10
N ARG A 23 17.37 4.71 -1.34
CA ARG A 23 18.12 3.46 -1.19
C ARG A 23 17.29 2.36 -0.50
N ARG A 24 16.47 2.73 0.49
CA ARG A 24 15.54 1.83 1.18
C ARG A 24 14.54 1.23 0.19
N GLU A 25 13.98 2.05 -0.71
CA GLU A 25 13.01 1.61 -1.70
C GLU A 25 13.65 0.71 -2.76
N GLU A 26 14.84 1.06 -3.28
CA GLU A 26 15.61 0.20 -4.19
C GLU A 26 15.87 -1.19 -3.61
N LEU A 27 16.28 -1.26 -2.33
CA LEU A 27 16.52 -2.52 -1.64
C LEU A 27 15.22 -3.30 -1.43
N ARG A 28 14.14 -2.61 -1.08
CA ARG A 28 12.82 -3.21 -0.95
C ARG A 28 12.43 -3.89 -2.27
N THR A 29 12.43 -3.19 -3.39
CA THR A 29 12.06 -3.77 -4.70
C THR A 29 12.88 -5.01 -5.01
N ARG A 30 14.22 -4.95 -4.87
CA ARG A 30 15.10 -6.09 -5.13
C ARG A 30 14.80 -7.29 -4.22
N ILE A 31 14.47 -7.06 -2.95
CA ILE A 31 14.07 -8.14 -2.04
C ILE A 31 12.79 -8.80 -2.55
N LEU A 32 11.79 -8.01 -2.96
CA LEU A 32 10.52 -8.54 -3.44
C LEU A 32 10.69 -9.35 -4.73
N ASP A 33 11.51 -8.85 -5.66
CA ASP A 33 11.82 -9.55 -6.91
C ASP A 33 12.48 -10.91 -6.63
N VAL A 34 13.47 -10.95 -5.74
CA VAL A 34 14.16 -12.20 -5.37
C VAL A 34 13.23 -13.18 -4.66
N LEU A 35 12.34 -12.70 -3.78
CA LEU A 35 11.34 -13.56 -3.12
C LEU A 35 10.36 -14.14 -4.15
N ALA A 36 9.96 -13.35 -5.14
CA ALA A 36 9.10 -13.78 -6.24
C ALA A 36 9.78 -14.84 -7.11
N GLU A 37 11.01 -14.59 -7.53
CA GLU A 37 11.81 -15.49 -8.38
C GLU A 37 12.08 -16.84 -7.71
N LYS A 38 12.34 -16.82 -6.39
CA LYS A 38 12.70 -18.01 -5.62
C LYS A 38 11.50 -18.70 -4.96
N ASP A 39 10.30 -18.18 -5.14
CA ASP A 39 9.07 -18.66 -4.51
C ASP A 39 9.20 -18.81 -2.98
N ILE A 40 9.83 -17.82 -2.34
CA ILE A 40 10.05 -17.81 -0.89
C ILE A 40 8.93 -17.03 -0.22
N ASP A 41 8.14 -17.72 0.60
CA ASP A 41 7.02 -17.09 1.30
C ASP A 41 7.41 -16.36 2.58
N VAL A 42 8.45 -16.80 3.28
CA VAL A 42 8.97 -16.16 4.50
C VAL A 42 10.49 -16.25 4.54
N LEU A 43 11.14 -15.11 4.81
CA LEU A 43 12.58 -15.04 5.07
C LEU A 43 12.83 -14.30 6.38
N ARG A 44 13.53 -14.95 7.32
CA ARG A 44 13.92 -14.38 8.62
C ARG A 44 15.43 -14.33 8.72
N ILE A 45 15.99 -13.13 8.89
CA ILE A 45 17.43 -12.93 9.08
C ILE A 45 17.61 -11.89 10.20
N GLY A 46 18.15 -12.32 11.35
CA GLY A 46 18.24 -11.48 12.53
C GLY A 46 16.87 -10.94 12.93
N ASP A 47 16.77 -9.62 13.11
CA ASP A 47 15.52 -8.92 13.46
C ASP A 47 14.64 -8.58 12.23
N VAL A 48 15.09 -8.96 11.03
CA VAL A 48 14.35 -8.70 9.79
C VAL A 48 13.48 -9.91 9.46
N GLU A 49 12.17 -9.68 9.37
CA GLU A 49 11.20 -10.68 8.92
C GLU A 49 10.50 -10.21 7.64
N LEU A 50 10.78 -10.91 6.56
CA LEU A 50 10.16 -10.71 5.27
C LEU A 50 9.06 -11.75 5.09
N ARG A 51 7.83 -11.30 4.86
CA ARG A 51 6.72 -12.18 4.53
C ARG A 51 6.17 -11.80 3.16
N ARG A 52 6.15 -12.77 2.27
CA ARG A 52 5.23 -12.76 1.13
C ARG A 52 3.85 -13.13 1.68
N GLN A 53 3.18 -12.15 2.26
CA GLN A 53 1.78 -12.32 2.60
C GLN A 53 0.98 -12.07 1.33
N LYS A 54 0.33 -13.11 0.79
CA LYS A 54 -0.69 -12.95 -0.23
C LYS A 54 -1.89 -12.23 0.38
N VAL A 55 -1.79 -10.91 0.51
CA VAL A 55 -2.91 -10.06 0.85
C VAL A 55 -3.68 -9.87 -0.45
N GLU A 56 -4.90 -10.38 -0.51
CA GLU A 56 -5.81 -10.09 -1.62
C GLU A 56 -6.15 -8.59 -1.58
N TRP A 57 -5.27 -7.79 -2.20
CA TRP A 57 -5.47 -6.36 -2.29
C TRP A 57 -6.38 -6.09 -3.48
N LYS A 58 -7.64 -5.74 -3.18
CA LYS A 58 -8.62 -5.31 -4.18
C LYS A 58 -8.23 -3.93 -4.70
N LEU A 59 -7.68 -3.89 -5.91
CA LEU A 59 -7.32 -2.69 -6.64
C LEU A 59 -8.53 -2.21 -7.43
N TRP A 60 -9.30 -1.32 -6.81
CA TRP A 60 -10.54 -0.80 -7.38
C TRP A 60 -10.27 0.01 -8.66
N ARG A 61 -10.84 -0.43 -9.78
CA ARG A 61 -10.82 0.31 -11.05
C ARG A 61 -11.92 1.36 -10.97
N ILE A 62 -11.54 2.61 -10.65
CA ILE A 62 -12.47 3.74 -10.49
C ILE A 62 -13.48 3.81 -11.64
N ASN A 63 -13.05 3.63 -12.88
CA ASN A 63 -13.94 3.70 -14.05
C ASN A 63 -15.03 2.62 -14.05
N ARG A 64 -14.75 1.41 -13.56
CA ARG A 64 -15.74 0.32 -13.48
C ARG A 64 -16.60 0.43 -12.24
N LEU A 65 -15.98 0.80 -11.12
CA LEU A 65 -16.66 0.95 -9.84
C LEU A 65 -17.62 2.14 -9.84
N LYS A 66 -17.23 3.28 -10.44
CA LYS A 66 -18.05 4.48 -10.53
C LYS A 66 -19.36 4.22 -11.26
N SER A 67 -19.32 3.60 -12.43
CA SER A 67 -20.53 3.26 -13.19
C SER A 67 -21.49 2.38 -12.38
N TYR A 68 -20.95 1.41 -11.64
CA TYR A 68 -21.75 0.54 -10.77
C TYR A 68 -22.36 1.29 -9.58
N LEU A 69 -21.57 2.11 -8.87
CA LEU A 69 -22.04 2.90 -7.73
C LEU A 69 -23.04 3.98 -8.13
N MET A 70 -22.91 4.57 -9.33
CA MET A 70 -23.90 5.52 -9.87
C MET A 70 -25.23 4.83 -10.18
N MET A 71 -25.22 3.58 -10.70
CA MET A 71 -26.46 2.81 -10.91
C MET A 71 -27.22 2.51 -9.60
N LYS A 72 -26.52 2.48 -8.47
CA LYS A 72 -27.09 2.21 -7.14
C LYS A 72 -27.35 3.47 -6.31
N ASP A 73 -27.10 4.66 -6.87
CA ASP A 73 -27.19 5.95 -6.15
C ASP A 73 -26.26 6.05 -4.93
N LEU A 74 -25.12 5.35 -4.98
CA LEU A 74 -24.14 5.27 -3.88
C LEU A 74 -22.87 6.09 -4.15
N TRP A 75 -22.70 6.64 -5.35
CA TRP A 75 -21.46 7.32 -5.75
C TRP A 75 -21.17 8.56 -4.90
N ASP A 76 -22.20 9.33 -4.55
CA ASP A 76 -22.05 10.57 -3.79
C ASP A 76 -21.70 10.31 -2.31
N ILE A 77 -21.99 9.11 -1.79
CA ILE A 77 -21.63 8.68 -0.43
C ILE A 77 -20.15 8.29 -0.35
N VAL A 78 -19.57 7.89 -1.48
CA VAL A 78 -18.22 7.33 -1.49
C VAL A 78 -17.17 8.45 -1.52
N GLU A 79 -17.44 9.65 -2.08
CA GLU A 79 -16.57 10.86 -2.19
C GLU A 79 -15.17 10.64 -2.81
N SER A 80 -14.47 9.59 -2.43
CA SER A 80 -13.28 9.00 -3.04
C SER A 80 -13.35 7.47 -2.86
N VAL A 81 -12.73 6.68 -3.74
CA VAL A 81 -12.74 5.20 -3.61
C VAL A 81 -11.87 4.75 -2.42
N ASP A 82 -12.33 5.05 -1.20
CA ASP A 82 -11.72 4.63 0.05
C ASP A 82 -12.24 3.23 0.38
N ARG A 83 -11.30 2.29 0.47
CA ARG A 83 -11.54 0.90 0.84
C ARG A 83 -12.33 0.79 2.16
N ARG A 84 -12.13 1.72 3.10
CA ARG A 84 -12.85 1.74 4.39
C ARG A 84 -14.33 2.06 4.26
N ILE A 85 -14.72 2.84 3.24
CA ILE A 85 -16.12 3.16 2.98
C ILE A 85 -16.80 1.97 2.31
N LEU A 86 -16.14 1.38 1.30
CA LEU A 86 -16.65 0.17 0.62
C LEU A 86 -16.80 -1.01 1.58
N SER A 87 -15.82 -1.28 2.44
CA SER A 87 -15.92 -2.34 3.45
C SER A 87 -17.08 -2.10 4.41
N ARG A 88 -17.32 -0.86 4.84
CA ARG A 88 -18.47 -0.51 5.70
C ARG A 88 -19.81 -0.72 5.01
N LEU A 89 -19.92 -0.47 3.71
CA LEU A 89 -21.15 -0.73 2.94
C LEU A 89 -21.43 -2.23 2.82
N ILE A 90 -20.38 -3.05 2.67
CA ILE A 90 -20.50 -4.52 2.66
C ILE A 90 -20.91 -5.05 4.03
N GLU A 91 -20.26 -4.60 5.10
CA GLU A 91 -20.59 -4.98 6.48
C GLU A 91 -22.05 -4.63 6.85
N LYS A 92 -22.57 -3.53 6.30
CA LYS A 92 -23.96 -3.10 6.48
C LYS A 92 -24.96 -3.82 5.56
N GLY A 93 -24.51 -4.70 4.67
CA GLY A 93 -25.35 -5.41 3.71
C GLY A 93 -25.93 -4.53 2.59
N ILE A 94 -25.39 -3.32 2.41
CA ILE A 94 -25.82 -2.37 1.36
C ILE A 94 -25.22 -2.78 0.00
N LEU A 95 -24.06 -3.43 0.03
CA LEU A 95 -23.36 -4.02 -1.11
C LEU A 95 -22.95 -5.45 -0.78
N THR A 96 -22.85 -6.33 -1.77
CA THR A 96 -22.21 -7.64 -1.60
C THR A 96 -20.83 -7.69 -2.28
N GLU A 97 -19.97 -8.62 -1.86
CA GLU A 97 -18.68 -8.84 -2.56
C GLU A 97 -18.86 -9.36 -3.99
N GLU A 98 -19.94 -10.11 -4.25
CA GLU A 98 -20.25 -10.66 -5.56
C GLU A 98 -20.63 -9.57 -6.56
N GLU A 99 -21.40 -8.58 -6.10
CA GLU A 99 -21.78 -7.39 -6.85
C GLU A 99 -20.57 -6.55 -7.29
N LEU A 100 -19.50 -6.58 -6.50
CA LEU A 100 -18.28 -5.83 -6.75
C LEU A 100 -17.25 -6.62 -7.57
N LYS A 101 -17.48 -7.89 -7.84
CA LYS A 101 -16.56 -8.75 -8.60
C LYS A 101 -16.37 -8.23 -10.02
N GLY A 102 -15.12 -8.03 -10.44
CA GLY A 102 -14.77 -7.46 -11.75
C GLY A 102 -14.61 -5.93 -11.78
N THR A 103 -14.97 -5.24 -10.69
CA THR A 103 -14.67 -3.82 -10.47
C THR A 103 -13.30 -3.58 -9.83
N TYR A 104 -12.63 -4.65 -9.40
CA TYR A 104 -11.29 -4.63 -8.84
C TYR A 104 -10.41 -5.73 -9.43
N ASP A 105 -9.11 -5.47 -9.50
CA ASP A 105 -8.10 -6.50 -9.74
C ASP A 105 -7.58 -7.02 -8.39
N ILE A 106 -7.15 -8.28 -8.31
CA ILE A 106 -6.48 -8.84 -7.14
C ILE A 106 -4.98 -8.79 -7.41
N GLU A 107 -4.25 -7.98 -6.66
CA GLU A 107 -2.80 -7.90 -6.75
C GLU A 107 -2.16 -8.54 -5.52
N THR A 108 -1.17 -9.41 -5.73
CA THR A 108 -0.36 -9.95 -4.65
C THR A 108 0.68 -8.90 -4.27
N ARG A 109 0.59 -8.34 -3.06
CA ARG A 109 1.60 -7.42 -2.53
C ARG A 109 2.55 -8.16 -1.60
N TYR A 110 3.77 -7.66 -1.50
CA TYR A 110 4.77 -8.16 -0.57
C TYR A 110 4.93 -7.20 0.62
N SER A 111 5.06 -7.74 1.84
CA SER A 111 5.30 -6.95 3.05
C SER A 111 6.70 -7.20 3.62
N LEU A 112 7.40 -6.11 3.94
CA LEU A 112 8.71 -6.13 4.59
C LEU A 112 8.51 -5.63 6.01
N HIS A 113 8.72 -6.49 7.01
CA HIS A 113 8.66 -6.13 8.42
C HIS A 113 10.06 -6.15 9.02
N VAL A 114 10.42 -5.08 9.72
CA VAL A 114 11.67 -5.02 10.48
C VAL A 114 11.27 -4.88 11.94
N SER A 115 11.48 -5.92 12.72
CA SER A 115 11.33 -5.81 14.17
C SER A 115 12.49 -4.96 14.65
N ARG A 116 12.22 -3.89 15.38
CA ARG A 116 13.27 -3.11 16.05
C ARG A 116 13.29 -3.55 17.50
N VAL A 117 14.44 -4.02 17.99
CA VAL A 117 14.70 -4.30 19.41
C VAL A 117 14.89 -2.98 20.15
#